data_AF-A0A7Y4T7Q8-F1
#
_entry.id   AF-A0A7Y4T7Q8-F1
#
_cell.length_a   1.000
_cell.length_b   1.000
_cell.length_c   1.000
_cell.angle_alpha   90.00
_cell.angle_beta   90.00
_cell.angle_gamma   90.00
#
_symmetry.space_group_name_H-M   'P 1'
#
loop_
_entity.id
_entity.type
_entity.pdbx_description
1 polymer ?
#
loop_
_entity_poly.entity_id
_entity_poly.type
_entity_poly.pdbx_seq_one_letter_code
_entity_poly.pdbx_strand_id
1 'polypeptide(L)'
;MNITFDELRNIKHQLPHGSIKRIADELNMDEQHVRNYFGAHHLEQSGNHLQAGPNGGIVHIEDERILELAKRILSESAQNASSN
;
A
#
# COMPACT_ATOMS: atom_id res chain seq x y z
N MET A 1 -10.55 -5.75 -5.27
CA MET A 1 -10.97 -5.26 -3.92
C MET A 1 -11.22 -3.75 -3.96
N ASN A 2 -12.25 -3.25 -3.26
CA ASN A 2 -12.53 -1.81 -3.15
C ASN A 2 -12.00 -1.29 -1.81
N ILE A 3 -11.14 -0.28 -1.84
CA ILE A 3 -10.56 0.35 -0.65
C ILE A 3 -10.60 1.86 -0.81
N THR A 4 -10.72 2.62 0.27
CA THR A 4 -10.66 4.08 0.19
C THR A 4 -9.20 4.54 0.15
N PHE A 5 -8.99 5.73 -0.43
CA PHE A 5 -7.65 6.30 -0.45
C PHE A 5 -7.10 6.58 0.96
N ASP A 6 -7.98 6.96 1.89
CA ASP A 6 -7.62 7.17 3.30
C ASP A 6 -7.09 5.90 3.97
N GLU A 7 -7.71 4.74 3.70
CA GLU A 7 -7.26 3.44 4.20
C GLU A 7 -5.86 3.08 3.67
N LEU A 8 -5.60 3.29 2.37
CA LEU A 8 -4.26 3.10 1.80
C LEU A 8 -3.22 4.01 2.45
N ARG A 9 -3.59 5.26 2.73
CA ARG A 9 -2.73 6.21 3.42
C ARG A 9 -2.46 5.78 4.86
N ASN A 10 -3.46 5.27 5.57
CA ASN A 10 -3.33 4.77 6.93
C ASN A 10 -2.35 3.59 6.98
N ILE A 11 -2.51 2.60 6.08
CA ILE A 11 -1.59 1.46 5.95
C ILE A 11 -0.17 1.95 5.67
N LYS A 12 0.01 2.86 4.70
CA LYS A 12 1.31 3.45 4.39
C LYS A 12 1.94 4.15 5.60
N HIS A 13 1.15 4.85 6.40
CA HIS A 13 1.63 5.56 7.58
C HIS A 13 2.08 4.59 8.68
N GLN A 14 1.42 3.44 8.81
CA GLN A 14 1.79 2.41 9.78
C GLN A 14 3.03 1.62 9.35
N LEU A 15 3.34 1.56 8.05
CA LEU A 15 4.46 0.78 7.53
C LEU A 15 5.81 1.33 8.04
N PRO A 16 6.71 0.47 8.56
CA PRO A 16 8.03 0.92 8.97
C PRO A 16 8.86 1.39 7.77
N HIS A 17 9.88 2.18 8.06
CA HIS A 17 10.79 2.69 7.04
C HIS A 17 11.45 1.53 6.27
N GLY A 18 11.48 1.63 4.94
CA GLY A 18 12.01 0.58 4.06
C GLY A 18 10.99 -0.49 3.63
N SER A 19 9.76 -0.49 4.16
CA SER A 19 8.72 -1.45 3.75
C SER A 19 8.41 -1.38 2.25
N ILE A 20 8.35 -0.18 1.69
CA ILE A 20 8.10 0.04 0.26
C ILE A 20 9.13 -0.68 -0.60
N LYS A 21 10.41 -0.56 -0.24
CA LYS A 21 11.52 -1.24 -0.91
C LYS A 21 11.41 -2.75 -0.78
N ARG A 22 11.09 -3.24 0.43
CA ARG A 22 10.90 -4.67 0.68
C ARG A 22 9.77 -5.27 -0.16
N ILE A 23 8.63 -4.57 -0.26
CA ILE A 23 7.49 -5.02 -1.08
C ILE A 23 7.88 -5.05 -2.57
N ALA A 24 8.59 -4.02 -3.04
CA ALA A 24 9.05 -3.92 -4.41
C ALA A 24 9.99 -5.08 -4.78
N ASP A 25 10.95 -5.40 -3.91
CA ASP A 25 11.90 -6.50 -4.09
C ASP A 25 11.19 -7.87 -4.09
N GLU A 26 10.30 -8.12 -3.13
CA GLU A 26 9.55 -9.37 -3.02
C GLU A 26 8.66 -9.64 -4.24
N LEU A 27 7.99 -8.60 -4.75
CA LEU A 27 7.13 -8.72 -5.92
C LEU A 27 7.87 -8.53 -7.25
N ASN A 28 9.19 -8.31 -7.22
CA ASN A 28 10.02 -8.01 -8.40
C ASN A 28 9.43 -6.86 -9.25
N MET A 29 9.05 -5.77 -8.58
CA MET A 29 8.46 -4.58 -9.20
C MET A 29 9.20 -3.31 -8.77
N ASP A 30 8.88 -2.18 -9.40
CA ASP A 30 9.54 -0.91 -9.11
C ASP A 30 9.04 -0.29 -7.79
N GLU A 31 9.95 0.30 -7.00
CA GLU A 31 9.59 1.02 -5.78
C GLU A 31 8.60 2.16 -6.06
N GLN A 32 8.72 2.81 -7.22
CA GLN A 32 7.81 3.84 -7.65
C GLN A 32 6.40 3.28 -7.91
N HIS A 33 6.30 2.04 -8.41
CA HIS A 33 5.01 1.37 -8.59
C HIS A 33 4.31 1.12 -7.24
N VAL A 34 5.06 0.63 -6.24
CA VAL A 34 4.55 0.45 -4.88
C VAL A 34 4.19 1.79 -4.23
N ARG A 35 4.99 2.84 -4.44
CA ARG A 35 4.66 4.20 -3.95
C ARG A 35 3.38 4.74 -4.57
N ASN A 36 3.19 4.52 -5.86
CA ASN A 36 1.98 4.92 -6.59
C ASN A 36 0.76 4.14 -6.09
N TYR A 37 0.91 2.85 -5.76
CA TYR A 37 -0.16 2.06 -5.18
C TYR A 37 -0.73 2.68 -3.88
N PHE A 38 0.13 3.17 -3.00
CA PHE A 38 -0.27 3.85 -1.76
C PHE A 38 -0.51 5.37 -1.93
N GLY A 39 -0.34 5.93 -3.13
CA GLY A 39 -0.32 7.36 -3.37
C GLY A 39 -1.16 7.78 -4.58
N ALA A 40 -2.19 8.60 -4.35
CA ALA A 40 -3.14 9.07 -5.37
C ALA A 40 -2.57 10.00 -6.45
N HIS A 41 -1.25 10.23 -6.50
CA HIS A 41 -0.70 11.18 -7.46
C HIS A 41 -0.79 10.65 -8.90
N HIS A 42 -0.59 9.33 -9.14
CA HIS A 42 -0.55 8.73 -10.47
C HIS A 42 -1.10 7.29 -10.48
N LEU A 43 -2.30 7.06 -9.92
CA LEU A 43 -2.91 5.73 -9.83
C LEU A 43 -3.19 5.07 -11.20
N GLU A 44 -3.41 5.89 -12.23
CA GLU A 44 -3.64 5.48 -13.62
C GLU A 44 -2.47 4.65 -14.19
N GLN A 45 -1.24 4.81 -13.68
CA GLN A 45 -0.07 4.05 -14.15
C GLN A 45 0.11 2.70 -13.44
N SER A 46 -0.68 2.42 -12.40
CA SER A 46 -0.66 1.17 -11.65
C SER A 46 -1.76 0.18 -12.06
N GLY A 47 -2.63 0.53 -13.01
CA GLY A 47 -3.80 -0.28 -13.39
C GLY A 47 -5.01 -0.09 -12.47
N ASN A 48 -4.91 0.75 -11.44
CA ASN A 48 -5.99 0.96 -10.48
C ASN A 48 -6.86 2.15 -10.89
N HIS A 49 -8.18 1.97 -10.82
CA HIS A 49 -9.13 3.04 -11.11
C HIS A 49 -9.45 3.84 -9.84
N LEU A 50 -9.27 5.16 -9.89
CA LEU A 50 -9.61 6.07 -8.80
C LEU A 50 -10.93 6.79 -9.11
N GLN A 51 -11.97 6.53 -8.32
CA GLN A 51 -13.20 7.30 -8.39
C GLN A 51 -13.16 8.42 -7.34
N ALA A 52 -13.16 9.67 -7.79
CA ALA A 52 -13.14 10.84 -6.92
C ALA A 52 -14.37 10.86 -5.98
N GLY A 53 -14.15 11.17 -4.70
CA GLY A 53 -15.17 11.17 -3.66
C GLY A 53 -14.64 11.69 -2.31
N PRO A 54 -15.49 11.80 -1.28
CA PRO A 54 -15.07 12.21 0.06
C PRO A 54 -13.97 11.26 0.60
N ASN A 55 -12.99 11.81 1.32
CA ASN A 55 -11.80 11.09 1.83
C ASN A 55 -10.81 10.62 0.74
N GLY A 56 -10.78 11.29 -0.41
CA GLY A 56 -9.82 11.02 -1.49
C GLY A 56 -10.27 9.96 -2.51
N GLY A 57 -11.50 9.46 -2.40
CA GLY A 57 -12.12 8.56 -3.38
C GLY A 57 -12.02 7.08 -3.04
N ILE A 58 -12.73 6.28 -3.84
CA ILE A 58 -12.65 4.81 -3.80
C ILE A 58 -11.64 4.37 -4.84
N VAL A 59 -10.67 3.60 -4.39
CA VAL A 59 -9.68 2.93 -5.23
C VAL A 59 -10.16 1.50 -5.48
N HIS A 60 -10.29 1.15 -6.75
CA HIS A 60 -10.44 -0.24 -7.14
C HIS A 60 -9.04 -0.85 -7.35
N ILE A 61 -8.68 -1.76 -6.46
CA ILE A 61 -7.44 -2.54 -6.50
C ILE A 61 -7.72 -3.83 -7.27
N GLU A 62 -7.04 -4.03 -8.40
CA GLU A 62 -7.07 -5.31 -9.10
C GLU A 62 -6.04 -6.30 -8.53
N ASP A 63 -4.85 -5.81 -8.16
CA ASP A 63 -3.77 -6.62 -7.62
C ASP A 63 -3.54 -6.32 -6.13
N GLU A 64 -4.00 -7.24 -5.28
CA GLU A 64 -3.93 -7.09 -3.83
C GLU A 64 -2.56 -7.48 -3.24
N ARG A 65 -1.62 -7.97 -4.05
CA ARG A 65 -0.34 -8.51 -3.55
C ARG A 65 0.45 -7.46 -2.76
N ILE A 66 0.43 -6.21 -3.22
CA ILE A 66 1.08 -5.07 -2.54
C ILE A 66 0.45 -4.85 -1.16
N LEU A 67 -0.88 -4.91 -1.07
CA LEU A 67 -1.63 -4.74 0.17
C LEU A 67 -1.40 -5.90 1.14
N GLU A 68 -1.37 -7.13 0.65
CA GLU A 68 -1.12 -8.32 1.45
C GLU A 68 0.28 -8.29 2.08
N LEU A 69 1.32 -7.97 1.29
CA LEU A 69 2.68 -7.83 1.80
C LEU A 69 2.81 -6.69 2.80
N ALA A 70 2.17 -5.55 2.55
CA ALA A 70 2.15 -4.45 3.51
C ALA A 70 1.55 -4.87 4.85
N LYS A 71 0.39 -5.54 4.85
CA LYS A 71 -0.25 -6.07 6.07
C LYS A 71 0.65 -7.09 6.78
N ARG A 72 1.35 -7.93 6.02
CA ARG A 72 2.31 -8.90 6.58
C ARG A 72 3.46 -8.19 7.30
N ILE A 73 4.08 -7.19 6.67
CA ILE A 73 5.17 -6.41 7.28
C ILE A 73 4.70 -5.68 8.54
N LEU A 74 3.48 -5.13 8.52
CA LEU A 74 2.88 -4.50 9.70
C LEU A 74 2.74 -5.49 10.85
N SER A 75 2.24 -6.70 10.56
CA SER A 75 2.11 -7.75 11.55
C SER A 75 3.47 -8.16 12.12
N GLU A 76 4.49 -8.36 11.27
CA GLU A 76 5.86 -8.68 11.69
C GLU A 76 6.45 -7.60 12.61
N SER A 77 6.19 -6.33 12.29
CA SER A 77 6.68 -5.18 13.05
C SER A 77 5.98 -5.05 14.40
N ALA A 78 4.67 -5.32 14.44
CA ALA A 78 3.90 -5.34 15.68
C ALA A 78 4.35 -6.49 16.61
N GLN A 79 4.68 -7.67 16.08
CA GLN A 79 5.20 -8.78 16.88
C GLN A 79 6.60 -8.49 17.44
N ASN A 80 7.45 -7.77 16.69
CA ASN A 80 8.76 -7.34 17.17
C ASN A 80 8.66 -6.33 18.32
N ALA A 81 7.68 -5.41 18.27
CA ALA A 81 7.48 -4.40 19.31
C ALA A 81 7.01 -4.98 20.67
N SER A 82 6.33 -6.14 20.68
CA SER A 82 5.90 -6.82 21.91
C SER A 82 6.96 -7.76 22.51
N SER A 83 8.08 -8.00 21.82
CA SER A 83 9.10 -8.95 22.28
C SER A 83 10.33 -8.28 22.91
N ASN A 84 10.29 -6.98 23.21
CA ASN A 84 11.43 -6.23 23.73
C ASN A 84 11.11 -5.40 24.98
#